data_AF-A0A1M5CEG9-F1
#
_entry.id   AF-A0A1M5CEG9-F1
#
_cell.length_a   1.000
_cell.length_b   1.000
_cell.length_c   1.000
_cell.angle_alpha   90.00
_cell.angle_beta   90.00
_cell.angle_gamma   90.00
#
_symmetry.space_group_name_H-M   'P 1'
#
loop_
_entity.id
_entity.type
_entity.pdbx_description
1 polymer ?
#
loop_
_entity_poly.entity_id
_entity_poly.type
_entity_poly.pdbx_seq_one_letter_code
_entity_poly.pdbx_strand_id
1 'polypeptide(L)'
;MAFYIKVTKQVADKLGLIEIRNKTADGNVLLWQADVAKFEGDMVFDRAKAVGGICLTPQEAKAEIDGPENPVDVNTPDEYKSDDVIDGEEVSNECSK
;
A
#
# COMPACT_ATOMS: atom_id res chain seq x y z
N MET A 1 16.65 -5.93 -14.05
CA MET A 1 16.33 -4.76 -13.19
C MET A 1 15.63 -5.26 -11.94
N ALA A 2 15.90 -4.64 -10.78
CA ALA A 2 15.15 -4.87 -9.56
C ALA A 2 14.16 -3.72 -9.35
N PHE A 3 12.92 -4.06 -8.97
CA PHE A 3 11.88 -3.10 -8.64
C PHE A 3 11.48 -3.24 -7.16
N TYR A 4 11.09 -2.13 -6.57
CA TYR A 4 10.47 -2.06 -5.26
C TYR A 4 8.97 -1.89 -5.43
N ILE A 5 8.18 -2.39 -4.49
CA ILE A 5 6.73 -2.25 -4.53
C ILE A 5 6.32 -1.44 -3.31
N LYS A 6 5.85 -0.22 -3.51
CA LYS A 6 5.26 0.59 -2.43
C LYS A 6 3.85 0.07 -2.21
N VAL A 7 3.55 -0.34 -0.97
CA VAL A 7 2.23 -0.80 -0.53
C VAL A 7 1.81 -0.04 0.71
N THR A 8 0.52 -0.01 1.00
CA THR A 8 0.02 0.55 2.25
C THR A 8 0.41 -0.30 3.45
N LYS A 9 0.44 0.33 4.62
CA LYS A 9 0.73 -0.35 5.89
C LYS A 9 -0.16 -1.57 6.13
N GLN A 10 -1.45 -1.49 5.77
CA GLN A 10 -2.42 -2.57 5.94
C GLN A 10 -2.04 -3.81 5.13
N VAL A 11 -1.64 -3.62 3.87
CA VAL A 11 -1.18 -4.71 3.00
C VAL A 11 0.09 -5.33 3.57
N ALA A 12 1.07 -4.51 3.98
CA ALA A 12 2.31 -5.02 4.55
C ALA A 12 2.12 -5.76 5.88
N ASP A 13 1.17 -5.32 6.70
CA ASP A 13 0.79 -5.95 7.97
C ASP A 13 0.15 -7.32 7.75
N LYS A 14 -0.81 -7.42 6.82
CA LYS A 14 -1.42 -8.70 6.41
C LYS A 14 -0.40 -9.69 5.85
N LEU A 15 0.65 -9.20 5.19
CA LEU A 15 1.74 -10.04 4.69
C LEU A 15 2.80 -10.38 5.74
N GLY A 16 2.75 -9.76 6.92
CA GLY A 16 3.76 -9.93 7.97
C GLY A 16 5.13 -9.34 7.59
N LEU A 17 5.17 -8.37 6.67
CA LEU A 17 6.41 -7.80 6.13
C LEU A 17 6.75 -6.43 6.73
N ILE A 18 5.86 -5.86 7.53
CA ILE A 18 5.98 -4.50 8.07
C ILE A 18 7.21 -4.27 8.97
N GLU A 19 7.67 -5.30 9.68
CA GLU A 19 8.81 -5.20 10.61
C GLU A 19 10.17 -5.43 9.92
N ILE A 20 10.18 -6.12 8.78
CA ILE A 20 11.42 -6.51 8.09
C ILE A 20 11.75 -5.63 6.88
N ARG A 21 10.82 -4.74 6.49
CA ARG A 21 10.95 -3.86 5.32
C ARG A 21 11.09 -2.39 5.71
N ASN A 22 11.66 -1.62 4.77
CA ASN A 22 11.82 -0.18 4.93
C ASN A 22 10.45 0.52 4.86
N LYS A 23 10.25 1.48 5.74
CA LYS A 23 9.09 2.36 5.76
C LYS A 23 9.42 3.63 4.98
N THR A 24 8.44 4.15 4.26
CA THR A 24 8.53 5.44 3.58
C THR A 24 8.20 6.57 4.55
N ALA A 25 8.53 7.81 4.18
CA ALA A 25 8.18 8.99 4.97
C ALA A 25 6.67 9.12 5.22
N ASP A 26 5.85 8.68 4.26
CA ASP A 26 4.39 8.66 4.36
C ASP A 26 3.84 7.58 5.31
N GLY A 27 4.69 6.72 5.88
CA GLY A 27 4.27 5.59 6.71
C GLY A 27 3.84 4.35 5.93
N ASN A 28 4.05 4.31 4.62
CA ASN A 28 3.88 3.15 3.76
C ASN A 28 5.11 2.23 3.82
N VAL A 29 5.05 1.07 3.16
CA VAL A 29 6.11 0.06 3.23
C VAL A 29 6.60 -0.29 1.83
N LEU A 30 7.92 -0.46 1.68
CA LEU A 30 8.55 -0.89 0.43
C LEU A 30 8.87 -2.38 0.47
N LEU A 31 8.13 -3.15 -0.31
CA LEU A 31 8.37 -4.58 -0.52
C LEU A 31 9.37 -4.82 -1.64
N TRP A 32 10.02 -5.98 -1.61
CA TRP A 32 10.87 -6.44 -2.71
C TRP A 32 10.04 -7.20 -3.74
N GLN A 33 10.51 -7.21 -4.99
CA GLN A 33 9.94 -8.03 -6.05
C GLN A 33 9.79 -9.51 -5.66
N ALA A 34 10.68 -10.05 -4.84
CA ALA A 34 10.60 -11.42 -4.35
C ALA A 34 9.39 -11.66 -3.41
N ASP A 35 8.99 -10.64 -2.63
CA ASP A 35 7.88 -10.77 -1.67
C ASP A 35 6.54 -10.88 -2.40
N VAL A 36 6.41 -10.20 -3.54
CA VAL A 36 5.23 -10.23 -4.40
C VAL A 36 5.27 -11.37 -5.42
N ALA A 37 6.37 -12.13 -5.49
CA ALA A 37 6.52 -13.22 -6.45
C ALA A 37 5.56 -14.39 -6.22
N LYS A 38 4.95 -14.47 -5.02
CA LYS A 38 3.93 -15.46 -4.65
C LYS A 38 2.53 -15.14 -5.22
N PHE A 39 2.30 -13.93 -5.71
CA PHE A 39 1.01 -13.52 -6.27
C PHE A 39 0.95 -13.84 -7.76
N GLU A 40 -0.27 -14.05 -8.24
CA GLU A 40 -0.54 -14.29 -9.65
C GLU A 40 -0.23 -13.05 -10.49
N GLY A 41 0.33 -13.27 -11.69
CA GLY A 41 0.71 -12.22 -12.62
C GLY A 41 1.96 -12.58 -13.42
N ASP A 42 1.94 -12.26 -14.72
CA ASP A 42 3.06 -12.51 -15.62
C ASP A 42 4.19 -11.50 -15.38
N MET A 43 3.85 -10.25 -15.09
CA MET A 43 4.80 -9.18 -14.80
C MET A 43 4.77 -8.75 -13.33
N VAL A 44 5.87 -8.15 -12.87
CA VAL A 44 5.95 -7.57 -11.51
C VAL A 44 4.87 -6.52 -11.27
N PHE A 45 4.46 -5.79 -12.32
CA PHE A 45 3.40 -4.78 -12.26
C PHE A 45 2.03 -5.38 -11.97
N ASP A 46 1.72 -6.55 -12.54
CA ASP A 46 0.44 -7.23 -12.30
C ASP A 46 0.37 -7.76 -10.87
N ARG A 47 1.48 -8.34 -10.39
CA ARG A 47 1.61 -8.81 -9.01
C ARG A 47 1.53 -7.67 -7.99
N ALA A 48 2.14 -6.54 -8.32
CA ALA A 48 2.04 -5.33 -7.50
C ALA A 48 0.59 -4.84 -7.44
N LYS A 49 -0.10 -4.76 -8.59
CA LYS A 49 -1.53 -4.39 -8.64
C LYS A 49 -2.42 -5.34 -7.85
N ALA A 50 -2.13 -6.65 -7.86
CA ALA A 50 -2.88 -7.63 -7.09
C ALA A 50 -2.87 -7.36 -5.58
N VAL A 51 -1.79 -6.77 -5.06
CA VAL A 51 -1.67 -6.35 -3.65
C VAL A 51 -1.97 -4.87 -3.41
N GLY A 52 -2.39 -4.11 -4.44
CA GLY A 52 -2.56 -2.66 -4.34
C GLY A 52 -1.28 -1.84 -4.37
N GLY A 53 -0.16 -2.49 -4.67
CA GLY A 53 1.13 -1.85 -4.71
C GLY A 53 1.45 -1.22 -6.06
N ILE A 54 2.36 -0.24 -6.03
CA ILE A 54 2.94 0.34 -7.25
C ILE A 54 4.43 -0.01 -7.35
N CYS A 55 4.86 -0.40 -8.55
CA CYS A 55 6.25 -0.68 -8.83
C CYS A 55 7.03 0.64 -8.95
N LEU A 56 8.07 0.76 -8.13
CA LEU A 56 9.01 1.86 -8.10
C LEU A 56 10.40 1.40 -8.51
N THR A 57 11.13 2.28 -9.17
CA THR A 57 12.57 2.11 -9.40
C THR A 57 13.34 2.28 -8.09
N PRO A 58 14.59 1.78 -8.00
CA PRO A 58 15.44 2.00 -6.82
C PRO A 58 15.65 3.48 -6.47
N GLN A 59 15.60 4.38 -7.45
CA GLN A 59 15.73 5.82 -7.25
C GLN A 59 14.47 6.41 -6.60
N GLU A 60 13.30 6.05 -7.10
CA GLU A 60 12.01 6.46 -6.51
C GLU A 60 11.82 5.89 -5.11
N ALA A 61 12.14 4.61 -4.91
CA ALA A 61 12.07 3.97 -3.59
C ALA A 61 12.96 4.69 -2.56
N LYS A 62 14.12 5.18 -2.97
CA LYS A 62 14.98 6.00 -2.11
C LYS A 62 14.35 7.36 -1.82
N ALA A 63 13.79 8.03 -2.83
CA ALA A 63 13.10 9.30 -2.65
C ALA A 63 11.92 9.17 -1.66
N GLU A 64 11.16 8.07 -1.75
CA GLU A 64 10.07 7.72 -0.84
C GLU A 64 10.51 7.52 0.62
N ILE A 65 11.71 6.97 0.84
CA ILE A 65 12.29 6.86 2.19
C ILE A 65 12.72 8.23 2.72
N ASP A 66 13.27 9.08 1.84
CA ASP A 66 13.79 10.41 2.19
C ASP A 66 12.66 11.45 2.42
N GLY A 67 11.49 11.22 1.83
CA GLY A 67 10.33 12.11 1.88
C GLY A 67 10.28 13.02 0.65
N PRO A 68 9.64 12.57 -0.45
CA PRO A 68 9.57 13.35 -1.67
C PRO A 68 8.55 14.49 -1.52
N GLU A 69 8.71 15.59 -2.26
CA GLU A 69 7.71 16.67 -2.30
C GLU A 69 6.35 16.20 -2.89
N ASN A 70 6.38 15.17 -3.75
CA ASN A 70 5.19 14.55 -4.33
C ASN A 70 5.23 13.04 -4.11
N PRO A 71 4.70 12.53 -2.98
CA PRO A 71 4.64 11.10 -2.70
C PRO A 71 3.75 10.36 -3.70
N VAL A 72 4.15 9.15 -4.07
CA VAL A 72 3.36 8.32 -4.99
C VAL A 72 2.16 7.74 -4.24
N ASP A 73 0.96 8.05 -4.70
CA ASP A 73 -0.27 7.47 -4.17
C ASP A 73 -0.36 5.97 -4.45
N VAL A 74 -0.65 5.21 -3.39
CA VAL A 74 -0.90 3.77 -3.44
C VAL A 74 -2.34 3.49 -3.08
N ASN A 75 -2.94 2.51 -3.75
CA ASN A 75 -4.34 2.15 -3.54
C ASN A 75 -4.42 0.89 -2.68
N THR A 76 -5.14 0.90 -1.56
CA THR A 76 -5.46 -0.34 -0.85
C THR A 76 -6.70 -0.98 -1.49
N PRO A 77 -6.58 -2.13 -2.18
CA PRO A 77 -7.72 -2.87 -2.67
C PRO A 77 -8.59 -3.34 -1.52
N ASP A 78 -9.90 -3.46 -1.77
CA ASP A 78 -10.91 -3.79 -0.76
C ASP A 78 -10.61 -5.10 -0.01
N GLU A 79 -9.91 -6.05 -0.62
CA GLU A 79 -9.49 -7.31 0.02
C GLU A 79 -8.52 -7.12 1.20
N TYR A 80 -7.79 -6.00 1.25
CA TYR A 80 -6.87 -5.65 2.35
C TYR A 80 -7.38 -4.51 3.22
N LYS A 81 -8.54 -3.92 2.88
CA LYS A 81 -9.26 -3.04 3.80
C LYS A 81 -9.83 -3.95 4.88
N SER A 82 -9.36 -3.80 6.11
CA SER A 82 -10.01 -4.45 7.24
C SER A 82 -11.50 -4.11 7.22
N ASP A 83 -12.39 -5.12 7.31
CA ASP A 83 -13.83 -4.97 7.58
C ASP A 83 -14.10 -4.39 9.00
N ASP A 84 -13.36 -3.35 9.40
CA ASP A 84 -13.59 -2.54 10.61
C ASP A 84 -14.12 -1.14 10.22
N VAL A 85 -14.86 -1.07 9.13
CA VAL A 85 -15.93 -0.08 8.97
C VAL A 85 -17.20 -0.87 8.76
N ILE A 86 -17.84 -1.20 9.88
CA ILE A 86 -19.29 -1.23 9.93
C ILE A 86 -19.73 0.12 9.38
N ASP A 87 -20.19 0.09 8.15
CA ASP A 87 -21.08 1.08 7.58
C ASP A 87 -22.27 1.23 8.52
N GLY A 88 -22.34 2.38 9.16
CA GLY A 88 -23.34 2.77 10.13
C GLY A 88 -23.54 4.27 10.02
N GLU A 89 -23.76 4.73 8.80
CA GLU A 89 -24.49 5.96 8.54
C GLU A 89 -25.81 5.92 9.34
N GLU A 90 -25.87 6.62 10.47
CA GLU A 90 -27.14 7.13 10.99
C GLU A 90 -27.26 8.59 10.53
N VAL A 91 -27.87 8.73 9.37
CA VAL A 91 -28.32 9.99 8.78
C VAL A 91 -29.28 10.74 9.70
N SER A 92 -28.93 12.01 9.95
CA SER A 92 -29.84 13.18 9.94
C SER A 92 -30.94 13.29 11.01
N ASN A 93 -30.80 14.25 11.94
CA ASN A 93 -31.53 15.53 11.90
C ASN A 93 -31.45 16.22 13.28
N GLU A 94 -30.60 17.24 13.40
CA GLU A 94 -30.88 18.31 14.36
C GLU A 94 -31.93 19.23 13.71
N CYS A 95 -33.20 18.94 13.97
CA CYS A 95 -34.32 19.81 13.60
C CYS A 95 -34.43 20.90 14.67
N SER A 96 -34.14 22.14 14.29
CA SER A 96 -34.37 23.33 15.12
C SER A 96 -35.83 23.46 15.56
N LYS A 97 -36.06 23.65 16.86
CA LYS A 97 -36.98 24.68 17.36
C LYS A 97 -36.68 25.07 18.81
#